data_AF-A0A7Y1A3I5-F1
#
_entry.id   AF-A0A7Y1A3I5-F1
#
_cell.length_a   1.000
_cell.length_b   1.000
_cell.length_c   1.000
_cell.angle_alpha   90.00
_cell.angle_beta   90.00
_cell.angle_gamma   90.00
#
_symmetry.space_group_name_H-M   'P 1'
#
loop_
_entity.id
_entity.type
_entity.pdbx_description
1 polymer ?
#
loop_
_entity_poly.entity_id
_entity_poly.type
_entity_poly.pdbx_seq_one_letter_code
_entity_poly.pdbx_strand_id
1 'polypeptide(L)'
;MKSPTYQQLIERAALTALELFQAQTTKKALKAELRSLYDTYFRAHGRPDGRFDPYNDDFLPVMDFTEAQFQRVRAAKKAEYNAQRRHHTALRALNAYRPAKTKEAA
;
A
#
# COMPACT_ATOMS: atom_id res chain seq x y z
N MET A 1 -31.34 -4.07 -2.65
CA MET A 1 -30.50 -2.85 -2.65
C MET A 1 -30.55 -2.24 -4.04
N LYS A 2 -30.69 -0.91 -4.18
CA LYS A 2 -30.68 -0.22 -5.48
C LYS A 2 -29.27 -0.26 -6.09
N SER A 3 -29.17 -0.43 -7.41
CA SER A 3 -27.90 -0.34 -8.12
C SER A 3 -27.31 1.08 -7.98
N PRO A 4 -25.99 1.23 -7.76
CA PRO A 4 -25.35 2.53 -7.63
C PRO A 4 -25.49 3.35 -8.93
N THR A 5 -25.67 4.66 -8.78
CA THR A 5 -25.69 5.58 -9.93
C THR A 5 -24.29 5.77 -10.49
N TYR A 6 -24.19 6.28 -11.73
CA TYR A 6 -22.90 6.60 -12.34
C TYR A 6 -22.07 7.56 -11.49
N GLN A 7 -22.71 8.60 -10.94
CA GLN A 7 -22.06 9.56 -10.05
C GLN A 7 -21.48 8.88 -8.79
N GLN A 8 -22.25 7.99 -8.16
CA GLN A 8 -21.77 7.21 -7.00
C GLN A 8 -20.59 6.30 -7.35
N LEU A 9 -20.56 5.76 -8.58
CA LEU A 9 -19.42 4.96 -9.06
C LEU A 9 -18.17 5.82 -9.28
N ILE A 10 -18.31 7.03 -9.82
CA ILE A 10 -17.21 8.00 -9.96
C ILE A 10 -16.67 8.37 -8.58
N GLU A 11 -17.54 8.76 -7.65
CA GLU A 11 -17.15 9.14 -6.29
C GLU A 11 -16.41 8.01 -5.59
N ARG A 12 -16.89 6.78 -5.72
CA ARG A 12 -16.22 5.59 -5.18
C ARG A 12 -14.84 5.36 -5.83
N ALA A 13 -14.71 5.56 -7.14
CA ALA A 13 -13.42 5.43 -7.82
C ALA A 13 -12.42 6.50 -7.34
N ALA A 14 -12.88 7.75 -7.17
CA ALA A 14 -12.07 8.85 -6.67
C ALA A 14 -11.62 8.62 -5.21
N LEU A 15 -12.53 8.21 -4.32
CA LEU A 15 -12.20 7.93 -2.92
C LEU A 15 -11.18 6.79 -2.80
N THR A 16 -11.38 5.70 -3.53
CA THR A 16 -10.44 4.58 -3.52
C THR A 16 -9.08 4.91 -4.16
N ALA A 17 -9.03 5.85 -5.11
CA ALA A 17 -7.77 6.37 -5.65
C ALA A 17 -7.00 7.17 -4.60
N LEU A 18 -7.69 8.04 -3.85
CA LEU A 18 -7.10 8.80 -2.75
C LEU A 18 -6.55 7.87 -1.65
N GLU A 19 -7.33 6.86 -1.25
CA GLU A 19 -6.87 5.84 -0.29
C GLU A 19 -5.60 5.12 -0.75
N LEU A 20 -5.55 4.73 -2.04
CA LEU A 20 -4.38 4.07 -2.61
C LEU A 20 -3.16 5.00 -2.59
N PHE A 21 -3.33 6.25 -3.00
CA PHE A 21 -2.25 7.25 -2.97
C PHE A 21 -1.71 7.50 -1.57
N GLN A 22 -2.59 7.61 -0.57
CA GLN A 22 -2.21 7.73 0.83
C GLN A 22 -1.42 6.49 1.30
N ALA A 23 -1.90 5.29 1.00
CA ALA A 23 -1.21 4.06 1.38
C ALA A 23 0.18 3.92 0.73
N GLN A 24 0.32 4.32 -0.54
CA GLN A 24 1.61 4.38 -1.24
C GLN A 24 2.57 5.36 -0.57
N THR A 25 2.09 6.55 -0.23
CA THR A 25 2.88 7.59 0.46
C THR A 25 3.34 7.10 1.83
N THR A 26 2.43 6.54 2.63
CA THR A 26 2.76 5.99 3.96
C THR A 26 3.79 4.88 3.87
N LYS A 27 3.63 3.92 2.94
CA LYS A 27 4.63 2.85 2.73
C LYS A 27 5.99 3.43 2.35
N LYS A 28 6.04 4.44 1.48
CA LYS A 28 7.28 5.10 1.06
C LYS A 28 7.98 5.76 2.24
N ALA A 29 7.25 6.49 3.08
CA ALA A 29 7.77 7.13 4.28
C ALA A 29 8.36 6.09 5.26
N LEU A 30 7.59 5.05 5.61
CA LEU A 30 8.04 4.00 6.53
C LEU A 30 9.27 3.23 6.02
N LYS A 31 9.38 3.04 4.70
CA LYS A 31 10.58 2.45 4.08
C LYS A 31 11.80 3.35 4.19
N ALA A 32 11.64 4.66 4.03
CA ALA A 32 12.72 5.61 4.20
C ALA A 32 13.20 5.64 5.65
N GLU A 33 12.28 5.63 6.62
CA GLU A 33 12.60 5.50 8.04
C GLU A 33 13.36 4.21 8.35
N LEU A 34 12.89 3.05 7.83
CA LEU A 34 13.59 1.77 8.03
C LEU A 34 15.03 1.83 7.50
N ARG A 35 15.22 2.45 6.32
CA ARG A 35 16.57 2.63 5.76
C ARG A 35 17.45 3.52 6.64
N SER A 36 16.88 4.60 7.17
CA SER A 36 17.59 5.46 8.13
C SER A 36 18.02 4.70 9.38
N LEU A 37 17.19 3.79 9.90
CA LEU A 37 17.54 2.96 11.07
C LEU A 37 18.71 2.01 10.76
N TYR A 38 18.72 1.38 9.57
CA TYR A 38 19.88 0.60 9.12
C TYR A 38 21.15 1.45 9.07
N ASP A 39 21.07 2.64 8.46
CA ASP A 39 22.23 3.54 8.34
C ASP A 39 22.73 4.00 9.71
N THR A 40 21.83 4.29 10.66
CA THR A 40 22.18 4.63 12.05
C THR A 40 22.86 3.47 12.76
N TYR A 41 22.31 2.25 12.66
CA TYR A 41 22.88 1.07 13.30
C TYR A 41 24.27 0.76 12.76
N PHE A 42 24.43 0.70 11.44
CA PHE A 42 25.70 0.37 10.81
C PHE A 42 26.78 1.43 11.04
N ARG A 43 26.39 2.70 11.25
CA ARG A 43 27.34 3.75 11.64
C ARG A 43 27.91 3.52 13.04
N ALA A 44 27.11 2.99 13.96
CA ALA A 44 27.50 2.77 15.35
C ALA A 44 28.26 1.45 15.56
N HIS A 45 27.86 0.39 14.85
CA HIS A 45 28.36 -0.97 15.10
C HIS A 45 29.24 -1.54 13.97
N GLY A 46 29.37 -0.82 12.86
CA GLY A 46 29.95 -1.35 11.63
C GLY A 46 28.92 -2.13 10.80
N ARG A 47 29.22 -2.31 9.51
CA ARG A 47 28.37 -3.06 8.58
C ARG A 47 29.04 -4.38 8.25
N PRO A 48 28.34 -5.54 8.39
CA PRO A 48 28.85 -6.81 7.91
C PRO A 48 29.12 -6.76 6.40
N ASP A 49 30.14 -7.49 5.95
CA ASP A 49 30.50 -7.54 4.54
C ASP A 49 29.40 -8.22 3.70
N GLY A 50 29.21 -7.73 2.49
CA GLY A 50 28.27 -8.30 1.52
C GLY A 50 26.87 -7.68 1.51
N ARG A 51 25.95 -8.41 0.86
CA ARG A 51 24.53 -8.01 0.77
C ARG A 51 23.82 -8.38 2.06
N PHE A 52 22.79 -7.62 2.39
CA PHE A 52 21.93 -7.94 3.53
C PHE A 52 21.32 -9.33 3.33
N ASP A 53 21.67 -10.26 4.23
CA ASP A 53 21.20 -11.64 4.22
C ASP A 53 20.50 -11.94 5.55
N PRO A 54 19.17 -12.16 5.56
CA PRO A 54 18.42 -12.49 6.77
C PRO A 54 18.79 -13.83 7.41
N TYR A 55 19.54 -14.67 6.70
CA TYR A 55 19.98 -15.99 7.20
C TYR A 55 21.43 -15.98 7.69
N ASN A 56 22.14 -14.85 7.56
CA ASN A 56 23.45 -14.68 8.15
C ASN A 56 23.30 -14.08 9.55
N ASP A 57 23.85 -14.78 10.55
CA ASP A 57 23.82 -14.41 11.96
C ASP A 57 24.40 -13.02 12.23
N ASP A 58 25.34 -12.54 11.40
CA ASP A 58 25.92 -11.19 11.52
C ASP A 58 24.89 -10.07 11.34
N PHE A 59 23.77 -10.34 10.64
CA PHE A 59 22.68 -9.38 10.46
C PHE A 59 21.57 -9.50 11.51
N LEU A 60 21.58 -10.52 12.38
CA LEU A 60 20.57 -10.68 13.43
C LEU A 60 20.46 -9.44 14.34
N PRO A 61 21.56 -8.83 14.83
CA PRO A 61 21.45 -7.67 15.72
C PRO A 61 20.77 -6.46 15.08
N VAL A 62 21.02 -6.21 13.78
CA VAL A 62 20.37 -5.11 13.06
C VAL A 62 18.91 -5.44 12.74
N MET A 63 18.58 -6.71 12.51
CA MET A 63 17.21 -7.15 12.33
C MET A 63 16.41 -6.94 13.62
N ASP A 64 16.94 -7.37 14.77
CA ASP A 64 16.29 -7.18 16.07
C ASP A 64 16.10 -5.70 16.39
N PHE A 65 17.11 -4.86 16.11
CA PHE A 65 17.02 -3.41 16.30
C PHE A 65 15.93 -2.76 15.43
N THR A 66 15.73 -3.25 14.20
CA THR A 66 14.80 -2.64 13.22
C THR A 66 13.45 -3.32 13.13
N GLU A 67 13.23 -4.41 13.87
CA GLU A 67 12.08 -5.30 13.71
C GLU A 67 10.73 -4.58 13.85
N ALA A 68 10.59 -3.69 14.83
CA ALA A 68 9.36 -2.92 15.02
C ALA A 68 9.02 -2.07 13.79
N GLN A 69 10.02 -1.42 13.19
CA GLN A 69 9.82 -0.61 11.98
C GLN A 69 9.60 -1.50 10.75
N PHE A 70 10.28 -2.65 10.67
CA PHE A 70 10.05 -3.63 9.62
C PHE A 70 8.60 -4.14 9.62
N GLN A 71 8.02 -4.46 10.79
CA GLN A 71 6.61 -4.85 10.90
C GLN A 71 5.66 -3.74 10.46
N ARG A 72 5.96 -2.47 10.76
CA ARG A 72 5.17 -1.33 10.25
C ARG A 72 5.20 -1.25 8.72
N VAL A 73 6.37 -1.42 8.10
CA VAL A 73 6.50 -1.48 6.64
C VAL A 73 5.70 -2.64 6.06
N ARG A 74 5.73 -3.82 6.69
CA ARG A 74 4.97 -5.00 6.27
C ARG A 74 3.47 -4.75 6.36
N ALA A 75 2.99 -4.14 7.44
CA ALA A 75 1.59 -3.76 7.60
C ALA A 75 1.16 -2.74 6.54
N ALA A 76 1.99 -1.72 6.27
CA ALA A 76 1.73 -0.73 5.23
C ALA A 76 1.69 -1.34 3.82
N LYS A 77 2.57 -2.30 3.52
CA LYS A 77 2.52 -3.06 2.26
C LYS A 77 1.20 -3.82 2.10
N LYS A 78 0.70 -4.44 3.17
CA LYS A 78 -0.61 -5.11 3.17
C LYS A 78 -1.76 -4.10 2.97
N ALA A 79 -1.68 -2.95 3.61
CA ALA A 79 -2.67 -1.88 3.47
C ALA A 79 -2.73 -1.33 2.03
N GLU A 80 -1.57 -1.05 1.42
CA GLU A 80 -1.48 -0.63 0.01
C GLU A 80 -2.09 -1.68 -0.93
N TYR A 81 -1.73 -2.95 -0.77
CA TYR A 81 -2.28 -4.03 -1.59
C TYR A 81 -3.82 -4.10 -1.49
N ASN A 82 -4.37 -3.95 -0.29
CA ASN A 82 -5.81 -3.95 -0.09
C ASN A 82 -6.46 -2.71 -0.71
N ALA A 83 -5.87 -1.53 -0.58
CA ALA A 83 -6.35 -0.30 -1.22
C ALA A 83 -6.32 -0.43 -2.76
N GLN A 84 -5.26 -1.01 -3.32
CA GLN A 84 -5.14 -1.26 -4.75
C GLN A 84 -6.24 -2.20 -5.25
N ARG A 85 -6.53 -3.29 -4.52
CA ARG A 85 -7.66 -4.16 -4.85
C ARG A 85 -8.99 -3.41 -4.83
N ARG A 86 -9.26 -2.63 -3.78
CA ARG A 86 -10.51 -1.85 -3.67
C ARG A 86 -10.66 -0.88 -4.85
N HIS A 87 -9.58 -0.19 -5.20
CA HIS A 87 -9.57 0.73 -6.33
C HIS A 87 -9.81 0.02 -7.67
N HIS A 88 -9.12 -1.10 -7.92
CA HIS A 88 -9.36 -1.92 -9.12
C HIS A 88 -10.82 -2.41 -9.20
N THR A 89 -11.40 -2.84 -8.07
CA THR A 89 -12.82 -3.23 -8.03
C THR A 89 -13.74 -2.04 -8.33
N ALA A 90 -13.45 -0.85 -7.81
CA ALA A 90 -14.23 0.36 -8.09
C ALA A 90 -14.17 0.74 -9.57
N LEU A 91 -12.98 0.71 -10.18
CA LEU A 91 -12.81 0.96 -11.62
C LEU A 91 -13.55 -0.07 -12.48
N ARG A 92 -13.50 -1.36 -12.11
CA ARG A 92 -14.27 -2.40 -12.82
C ARG A 92 -15.77 -2.14 -12.76
N ALA A 93 -16.30 -1.75 -11.60
CA ALA A 93 -17.71 -1.40 -11.45
C ALA A 93 -18.10 -0.16 -12.29
N LEU A 94 -17.24 0.87 -12.30
CA LEU A 94 -17.45 2.06 -13.13
C LEU A 94 -17.43 1.72 -14.63
N ASN A 95 -16.44 0.95 -15.09
CA ASN A 95 -16.31 0.55 -16.50
C ASN A 95 -17.44 -0.37 -16.99
N ALA A 96 -18.00 -1.17 -16.08
CA ALA A 96 -19.13 -2.04 -16.37
C ALA A 96 -20.48 -1.30 -16.37
N TYR A 97 -20.52 -0.02 -15.97
CA TYR A 97 -21.77 0.72 -15.92
C TYR A 97 -22.40 0.83 -17.30
N ARG A 98 -23.66 0.42 -17.37
CA ARG A 98 -24.54 0.62 -18.52
C ARG A 98 -25.76 1.39 -18.02
N PRO A 99 -26.04 2.60 -18.54
CA PRO A 99 -27.27 3.28 -18.18
C PRO A 99 -28.44 2.37 -18.58
N ALA A 100 -29.43 2.23 -17.70
CA ALA A 100 -30.68 1.58 -18.07
C ALA A 100 -31.24 2.34 -19.27
N LYS A 101 -31.54 1.64 -20.38
CA LYS A 101 -32.25 2.25 -21.51
C LYS A 101 -33.48 2.94 -20.93
N THR A 102 -33.55 4.26 -21.06
CA THR A 102 -34.79 4.99 -20.94
C THR A 102 -35.77 4.29 -21.86
N LYS A 103 -36.81 3.66 -21.30
CA LYS A 103 -37.95 3.20 -22.08
C LYS A 103 -38.49 4.45 -22.76
N GLU A 104 -38.18 4.62 -24.04
CA GLU A 104 -38.86 5.58 -24.89
C GLU A 104 -40.35 5.22 -24.80
N ALA A 105 -41.13 6.17 -24.28
CA ALA A 105 -42.58 6.06 -24.21
C ALA A 105 -43.10 5.95 -25.65
N ALA A 106 -43.82 4.87 -25.92
CA ALA A 106 -44.57 4.66 -27.16
C ALA A 106 -45.76 5.63 -27.25
#